data_AF-A0A967FBP9-F1
#
_entry.id   AF-A0A967FBP9-F1
#
_cell.length_a   1.000
_cell.length_b   1.000
_cell.length_c   1.000
_cell.angle_alpha   90.00
_cell.angle_beta   90.00
_cell.angle_gamma   90.00
#
_symmetry.space_group_name_H-M   'P 1'
#
loop_
_entity.id
_entity.type
_entity.pdbx_description
1 polymer ?
#
loop_
_entity_poly.entity_id
_entity_poly.type
_entity_poly.pdbx_seq_one_letter_code
_entity_poly.pdbx_strand_id
1 'polypeptide(L)'
;ISARLLADMIEVAGADRWMTLDLHAGQIQGFYKIPGDSLTTFHILVDYFREKNLKNAVVVTPDLGFAKRGRNYAAELELPLAFVEKRR
;
A
#
# COMPACT_ATOMS: atom_id res chain seq x y z
N ILE A 1 6.28 18.46 7.65
CA ILE A 1 5.50 17.36 7.00
C ILE A 1 5.38 17.71 5.52
N SER A 2 6.28 17.21 4.67
CA SER A 2 6.31 17.61 3.24
C SER A 2 5.08 17.15 2.45
N ALA A 3 4.51 15.99 2.79
CA ALA A 3 3.28 15.51 2.18
C ALA A 3 2.07 16.43 2.45
N ARG A 4 2.03 17.13 3.59
CA ARG A 4 1.00 18.13 3.88
C ARG A 4 1.16 19.36 2.99
N LEU A 5 2.39 19.85 2.85
CA LEU A 5 2.70 20.97 1.96
C LEU A 5 2.26 20.68 0.52
N LEU A 6 2.54 19.48 0.01
CA LEU A 6 2.12 19.08 -1.34
C LEU A 6 0.59 19.01 -1.49
N ALA A 7 -0.12 18.47 -0.50
CA ALA A 7 -1.58 18.45 -0.52
C ALA A 7 -2.16 19.88 -0.58
N ASP A 8 -1.64 20.79 0.24
CA ASP A 8 -2.06 22.19 0.25
C ASP A 8 -1.75 22.88 -1.10
N MET A 9 -0.61 22.60 -1.72
CA MET A 9 -0.25 23.15 -3.04
C MET A 9 -1.18 22.65 -4.16
N ILE A 10 -1.53 21.37 -4.15
CA ILE A 10 -2.45 20.77 -5.14
C ILE A 10 -3.84 21.42 -5.03
N GLU A 11 -4.32 21.65 -3.81
CA GLU A 11 -5.58 22.37 -3.56
C GLU A 11 -5.52 23.82 -4.03
N VAL A 12 -4.45 24.55 -3.69
CA VAL A 12 -4.27 25.96 -4.11
C VAL A 12 -4.17 26.08 -5.64
N ALA A 13 -3.65 25.07 -6.32
CA ALA A 13 -3.63 25.01 -7.79
C ALA A 13 -5.02 24.83 -8.43
N GLY A 14 -6.07 24.58 -7.63
CA GLY A 14 -7.45 24.48 -8.09
C GLY A 14 -7.94 23.05 -8.30
N ALA A 15 -7.33 22.04 -7.67
CA ALA A 15 -7.87 20.69 -7.71
C ALA A 15 -9.14 20.57 -6.86
N ASP A 16 -10.22 20.00 -7.41
CA ASP A 16 -11.49 19.78 -6.70
C ASP A 16 -11.65 18.36 -6.14
N ARG A 17 -10.80 17.42 -6.61
CA ARG A 17 -10.73 16.03 -6.14
C ARG A 17 -9.33 15.47 -6.35
N TRP A 18 -8.91 14.55 -5.49
CA TRP A 18 -7.67 13.78 -5.68
C TRP A 18 -7.95 12.28 -5.79
N MET A 19 -7.05 11.55 -6.45
CA MET A 19 -7.06 10.10 -6.51
C MET A 19 -5.63 9.58 -6.51
N THR A 20 -5.36 8.50 -5.79
CA THR A 20 -4.03 7.88 -5.74
C THR A 20 -4.11 6.37 -5.55
N LEU A 21 -2.96 5.70 -5.64
CA LEU A 21 -2.79 4.28 -5.41
C LEU A 21 -1.97 4.06 -4.13
N ASP A 22 -2.48 3.20 -3.24
CA ASP A 22 -1.79 2.67 -2.05
C ASP A 22 -0.89 3.67 -1.32
N LEU A 23 -1.51 4.67 -0.68
CA LEU A 23 -0.78 5.62 0.17
C LEU A 23 0.20 4.91 1.12
N HIS A 24 1.40 5.47 1.22
CA HIS A 24 2.42 4.97 2.15
C HIS A 24 1.88 4.92 3.58
N ALA A 25 1.15 5.96 3.99
CA ALA A 25 0.42 6.02 5.26
C ALA A 25 -1.00 6.52 5.02
N GLY A 26 -2.01 5.82 5.57
CA GLY A 26 -3.42 6.17 5.40
C GLY A 26 -3.78 7.55 5.97
N GLN A 27 -3.02 8.04 6.94
CA GLN A 27 -3.19 9.36 7.55
C GLN A 27 -2.97 10.51 6.56
N ILE A 28 -2.27 10.28 5.45
CA ILE A 28 -2.06 11.28 4.40
C ILE A 28 -3.39 11.73 3.80
N GLN A 29 -4.44 10.90 3.83
CA GLN A 29 -5.78 11.31 3.40
C GLN A 29 -6.29 12.53 4.16
N GLY A 30 -6.00 12.63 5.47
CA GLY A 30 -6.38 13.78 6.29
C GLY A 30 -5.58 15.05 6.00
N PHE A 31 -4.60 15.01 5.08
CA PHE A 31 -3.92 16.21 4.62
C PHE A 31 -4.73 16.98 3.58
N TYR A 32 -5.60 16.30 2.85
CA TYR A 32 -6.48 16.94 1.88
C TYR A 32 -7.77 17.43 2.54
N LYS A 33 -8.24 18.61 2.14
CA LYS A 33 -9.53 19.24 2.50
C LYS A 33 -10.62 18.97 1.46
N ILE A 34 -10.21 18.60 0.25
CA ILE A 34 -11.09 18.20 -0.85
C ILE A 34 -11.32 16.68 -0.83
N PRO A 35 -12.46 16.18 -1.35
CA PRO A 35 -12.72 14.75 -1.41
C PRO A 35 -11.66 14.03 -2.27
N GLY A 36 -11.39 12.77 -1.96
CA GLY A 36 -10.55 11.96 -2.82
C GLY A 36 -10.46 10.51 -2.41
N ASP A 37 -9.90 9.73 -3.33
CA ASP A 37 -9.96 8.28 -3.31
C ASP A 37 -8.54 7.70 -3.28
N SER A 38 -8.22 6.90 -2.26
CA SER A 38 -7.02 6.07 -2.24
C SER A 38 -7.39 4.66 -2.66
N LEU A 39 -7.17 4.35 -3.93
CA LEU A 39 -7.42 3.02 -4.47
C LEU A 39 -6.32 2.05 -4.01
N THR A 40 -6.66 0.76 -3.97
CA THR A 40 -5.69 -0.30 -3.66
C THR A 40 -5.37 -1.13 -4.88
N THR A 41 -4.09 -1.45 -5.06
CA THR A 41 -3.61 -2.36 -6.11
C THR A 41 -3.61 -3.82 -5.64
N PHE A 42 -3.98 -4.08 -4.38
CA PHE A 42 -3.93 -5.39 -3.73
C PHE A 42 -4.55 -6.51 -4.58
N HIS A 43 -5.79 -6.32 -5.05
CA HIS A 43 -6.52 -7.35 -5.80
C HIS A 43 -5.84 -7.69 -7.13
N ILE A 44 -5.41 -6.68 -7.89
CA ILE A 44 -4.74 -6.88 -9.19
C ILE A 44 -3.42 -7.65 -8.99
N LEU A 45 -2.66 -7.32 -7.95
CA LEU A 45 -1.40 -7.99 -7.65
C LEU A 45 -1.61 -9.43 -7.19
N VAL A 46 -2.61 -9.67 -6.34
CA VAL A 46 -3.00 -11.02 -5.92
C VAL A 46 -3.37 -11.87 -7.11
N ASP A 47 -4.27 -11.39 -7.97
CA ASP A 47 -4.75 -12.15 -9.13
C ASP A 47 -3.59 -12.47 -10.08
N TYR A 48 -2.72 -11.49 -10.33
CA TYR A 48 -1.51 -11.70 -11.12
C TYR A 48 -0.64 -12.83 -10.57
N PHE A 49 -0.40 -12.89 -9.26
CA PHE A 49 0.43 -13.96 -8.67
C PHE A 49 -0.28 -15.30 -8.59
N ARG A 50 -1.60 -15.30 -8.41
CA ARG A 50 -2.44 -16.52 -8.44
C ARG A 50 -2.38 -17.18 -9.81
N GLU A 51 -2.48 -16.40 -10.88
CA GLU A 51 -2.38 -16.89 -12.27
C GLU A 51 -1.00 -17.49 -12.61
N LYS A 52 0.06 -17.12 -11.89
CA LYS A 52 1.41 -17.68 -12.13
C LYS A 52 1.58 -19.10 -11.62
N ASN A 53 0.62 -19.66 -10.88
CA ASN A 53 0.67 -21.03 -10.35
C ASN A 53 2.03 -21.37 -9.69
N LEU A 54 2.51 -20.46 -8.84
CA LEU A 54 3.81 -20.58 -8.20
C LEU A 54 3.84 -21.82 -7.29
N LYS A 55 4.85 -22.68 -7.47
CA LYS A 55 5.08 -23.85 -6.62
C LYS A 55 6.15 -23.53 -5.59
N ASN A 56 5.95 -23.96 -4.34
CA ASN A 56 6.89 -23.77 -3.22
C ASN A 56 7.26 -22.28 -3.01
N ALA A 57 6.29 -21.38 -3.12
CA ALA A 57 6.49 -19.95 -2.92
C ALA A 57 6.26 -19.53 -1.46
N VAL A 58 6.85 -18.40 -1.10
CA VAL A 58 6.69 -17.76 0.22
C VAL A 58 6.57 -16.26 0.01
N VAL A 59 5.65 -15.61 0.73
CA VAL A 59 5.57 -14.16 0.76
C VAL A 59 6.60 -13.67 1.77
N VAL A 60 7.49 -12.76 1.38
CA VAL A 60 8.54 -12.23 2.23
C VAL A 60 8.29 -10.75 2.49
N THR A 61 8.27 -10.33 3.76
CA THR A 61 8.24 -8.90 4.14
C THR A 61 9.62 -8.48 4.64
N PRO A 62 10.20 -7.40 4.09
CA PRO A 62 11.55 -6.96 4.43
C PRO A 62 11.62 -6.19 5.75
N ASP A 63 10.48 -5.71 6.24
CA ASP A 63 10.38 -4.92 7.45
C ASP A 63 9.07 -5.20 8.21
N LEU A 64 9.08 -4.88 9.51
CA LEU A 64 7.93 -5.05 10.41
C LEU A 64 6.81 -4.03 10.15
N GLY A 65 7.11 -2.87 9.56
CA GLY A 65 6.10 -1.86 9.22
C GLY A 65 5.13 -2.35 8.14
N PHE A 66 5.65 -3.12 7.18
CA PHE A 66 4.88 -3.74 6.11
C PHE A 66 4.30 -5.11 6.50
N ALA A 67 4.63 -5.63 7.69
CA ALA A 67 4.26 -6.99 8.11
C ALA A 67 2.74 -7.24 8.04
N LYS A 68 1.93 -6.24 8.39
CA LYS A 68 0.46 -6.36 8.30
C LYS A 68 -0.01 -6.52 6.86
N ARG A 69 0.54 -5.74 5.92
CA ARG A 69 0.20 -5.85 4.49
C ARG A 69 0.70 -7.18 3.92
N GLY A 70 1.93 -7.58 4.23
CA GLY A 70 2.48 -8.88 3.82
C GLY A 70 1.64 -10.06 4.30
N ARG A 71 1.08 -9.99 5.52
CA ARG A 71 0.15 -11.01 6.02
C ARG A 71 -1.13 -11.11 5.19
N ASN A 72 -1.69 -9.99 4.75
CA ASN A 72 -2.87 -10.00 3.89
C ASN A 72 -2.56 -10.67 2.54
N TYR A 73 -1.40 -10.38 1.93
CA TYR A 73 -0.97 -11.03 0.70
C TYR A 73 -0.78 -12.54 0.87
N ALA A 74 -0.12 -12.96 1.96
CA ALA A 74 0.10 -14.37 2.25
C ALA A 74 -1.21 -15.15 2.47
N ALA A 75 -2.16 -14.53 3.20
CA ALA A 75 -3.48 -15.13 3.43
C ALA A 75 -4.27 -15.29 2.13
N GLU A 76 -4.30 -14.25 1.29
CA GLU A 76 -5.07 -14.28 0.04
C GLU A 76 -4.45 -15.20 -1.04
N LEU A 77 -3.12 -15.34 -1.05
CA LEU A 77 -2.42 -16.26 -1.95
C LEU A 77 -2.30 -17.70 -1.40
N GLU A 78 -2.77 -17.96 -0.17
CA GLU A 78 -2.62 -19.23 0.54
C GLU A 78 -1.14 -19.69 0.63
N LEU A 79 -0.23 -18.73 0.83
CA LEU A 79 1.21 -18.98 0.90
C LEU A 79 1.76 -18.75 2.32
N PRO A 80 2.85 -19.45 2.69
CA PRO A 80 3.57 -19.14 3.91
C PRO A 80 4.12 -17.71 3.89
N LEU A 81 4.31 -17.15 5.08
CA LEU A 81 4.81 -15.79 5.30
C LEU A 81 6.15 -15.83 6.04
N ALA A 82 7.14 -15.12 5.50
CA ALA A 82 8.44 -14.90 6.14
C ALA A 82 8.65 -13.42 6.45
N PHE A 83 9.26 -13.14 7.59
CA PHE A 83 9.62 -11.79 8.03
C PHE A 83 11.13 -11.67 8.17
N VAL A 84 11.69 -10.55 7.71
CA VAL A 84 13.08 -10.20 8.00
C VAL A 84 13.11 -9.23 9.17
N GLU A 85 13.76 -9.64 10.26
CA GLU A 85 14.03 -8.77 11.41
C GLU A 85 15.46 -8.22 11.29
N LYS A 86 15.58 -6.93 10.96
CA LYS A 86 16.87 -6.25 10.97
C LYS A 86 17.25 -5.88 12.40
N ARG A 87 18.36 -6.45 12.90
CA ARG A 87 19.03 -6.02 14.14
C ARG A 87 20.27 -5.22 13.77
N ARG A 88 20.52 -4.11 14.47
CA ARG A 88 21.67 -3.23 14.25
C ARG A 88 22.82 -3.59 15.17
#